data_AF-A0A936IAL8-F1
#
_entry.id   AF-A0A936IAL8-F1
#
_cell.length_a   1.000
_cell.length_b   1.000
_cell.length_c   1.000
_cell.angle_alpha   90.00
_cell.angle_beta   90.00
_cell.angle_gamma   90.00
#
_symmetry.space_group_name_H-M   'P 1'
#
loop_
_entity.id
_entity.type
_entity.pdbx_description
1 polymer ?
#
loop_
_entity_poly.entity_id
_entity_poly.type
_entity_poly.pdbx_seq_one_letter_code
_entity_poly.pdbx_strand_id
1 'polypeptide(L)'
;MKRRSFLQSVPVTVGGITVTAHASSPLLSALHQSLYDTDRVLIIIQLSGGNDGLNTVIPVDQYAALALPSIRERILIPENKLLKLGGTNDATALHPAMNRMYDLYNQGKLAVIQSVGYPDSVIHTFGQQTS
;
A
#
# COMPACT_ATOMS: atom_id res chain seq x y z
N MET A 1 45.43 11.00 -23.10
CA MET A 1 44.85 11.06 -21.74
C MET A 1 43.33 11.11 -21.82
N LYS A 2 42.63 10.20 -21.12
CA LYS A 2 41.15 10.17 -21.07
C LYS A 2 40.66 11.16 -20.00
N ARG A 3 39.99 12.24 -20.42
CA ARG A 3 39.46 13.32 -19.55
C ARG A 3 38.58 12.84 -18.38
N ARG A 4 38.03 11.63 -18.47
CA ARG A 4 37.21 10.97 -17.44
C ARG A 4 37.99 10.39 -16.25
N SER A 5 39.30 10.16 -16.36
CA SER A 5 40.10 9.69 -15.21
C SER A 5 40.47 10.81 -14.24
N PHE A 6 40.39 12.07 -14.65
CA PHE A 6 40.86 13.20 -13.86
C PHE A 6 39.95 13.55 -12.69
N LEU A 7 38.64 13.28 -12.81
CA LEU A 7 37.67 13.53 -11.73
C LEU A 7 37.67 12.43 -10.65
N GLN A 8 38.38 11.33 -10.87
CA GLN A 8 38.39 10.19 -9.95
C GLN A 8 39.33 10.39 -8.76
N SER A 9 40.10 11.48 -8.70
CA SER A 9 41.13 11.68 -7.67
C SER A 9 40.95 12.97 -6.87
N VAL A 10 39.80 13.64 -6.94
CA VAL A 10 39.56 14.87 -6.19
C VAL A 10 39.10 14.50 -4.77
N PRO A 11 39.85 14.85 -3.71
CA PRO A 11 39.38 14.71 -2.33
C PRO A 11 38.21 15.67 -2.08
N VAL A 12 37.13 15.16 -1.48
CA VAL A 12 36.01 16.00 -1.03
C VAL A 12 35.95 15.92 0.50
N THR A 13 35.96 17.09 1.15
CA THR A 13 35.83 17.20 2.61
C THR A 13 34.38 17.42 3.01
N VAL A 14 33.79 16.49 3.77
CA VAL A 14 32.46 16.64 4.35
C VAL A 14 32.60 16.59 5.87
N GLY A 15 32.22 17.65 6.58
CA GLY A 15 32.25 17.70 8.04
C GLY A 15 33.64 17.57 8.67
N GLY A 16 34.71 18.04 8.00
CA GLY A 16 36.09 17.94 8.49
C GLY A 16 36.79 16.60 8.20
N ILE A 17 36.09 15.65 7.58
CA ILE A 17 36.65 14.36 7.14
C ILE A 17 36.97 14.46 5.65
N THR A 18 38.24 14.28 5.29
CA THR A 18 38.71 14.26 3.90
C THR A 18 38.43 12.89 3.28
N VAL A 19 37.50 12.82 2.34
CA VAL A 19 37.18 11.61 1.59
C VAL A 19 37.86 11.69 0.22
N THR A 20 38.94 10.96 0.03
CA THR A 20 39.53 10.71 -1.30
C THR A 20 38.80 9.57 -1.98
N ALA A 21 38.38 9.77 -3.24
CA ALA A 21 37.80 8.72 -4.08
C ALA A 21 38.89 7.73 -4.54
N HIS A 22 39.41 6.90 -3.63
CA HIS A 22 40.23 5.75 -4.00
C HIS A 22 39.31 4.57 -4.34
N ALA A 23 39.64 3.88 -5.44
CA ALA A 23 38.89 2.76 -6.00
C ALA A 23 38.40 1.75 -4.95
N SER A 24 37.13 1.32 -5.11
CA SER A 24 36.46 0.20 -4.43
C SER A 24 37.13 -0.26 -3.12
N SER A 25 36.89 0.47 -2.03
CA SER A 25 37.30 0.00 -0.70
C SER A 25 36.25 -0.97 -0.13
N PRO A 26 36.65 -2.04 0.57
CA PRO A 26 35.72 -3.00 1.18
C PRO A 26 34.71 -2.34 2.12
N LEU A 27 35.12 -1.27 2.81
CA LEU A 27 34.24 -0.48 3.67
C LEU A 27 33.16 0.24 2.86
N LEU A 28 33.54 0.93 1.77
CA LEU A 28 32.60 1.63 0.92
C LEU A 28 31.67 0.65 0.19
N SER A 29 32.17 -0.54 -0.19
CA SER A 29 31.36 -1.64 -0.73
C SER A 29 30.42 -2.25 0.30
N ALA A 30 30.82 -2.38 1.57
CA ALA A 30 29.96 -2.87 2.64
C ALA A 30 28.87 -1.84 3.02
N LEU A 31 29.22 -0.55 3.05
CA LEU A 31 28.23 0.53 3.19
C LEU A 31 27.26 0.53 2.00
N HIS A 32 27.78 0.42 0.77
CA HIS A 32 26.95 0.32 -0.42
C HIS A 32 26.04 -0.91 -0.37
N GLN A 33 26.54 -2.10 -0.01
CA GLN A 33 25.71 -3.29 0.18
C GLN A 33 24.66 -3.10 1.28
N SER A 34 24.99 -2.48 2.41
CA SER A 34 24.00 -2.20 3.48
C SER A 34 22.87 -1.25 3.04
N LEU A 35 23.11 -0.42 2.02
CA LEU A 35 22.10 0.45 1.42
C LEU A 35 21.19 -0.29 0.41
N TYR A 36 21.62 -1.46 -0.07
CA TYR A 36 20.86 -2.31 -1.01
C TYR A 36 20.39 -3.65 -0.40
N ASP A 37 20.78 -3.96 0.83
CA ASP A 37 20.38 -5.17 1.57
C ASP A 37 19.02 -4.98 2.25
N THR A 38 18.02 -4.66 1.45
CA THR A 38 16.62 -4.71 1.90
C THR A 38 15.96 -5.91 1.24
N ASP A 39 15.86 -7.03 1.97
CA ASP A 39 15.07 -8.22 1.61
C ASP A 39 13.54 -7.94 1.68
N ARG A 40 13.14 -6.72 1.32
CA ARG A 40 11.77 -6.21 1.37
C ARG A 40 11.21 -6.18 -0.03
N VAL A 41 10.28 -7.07 -0.31
CA VAL A 41 9.56 -7.11 -1.59
C VAL A 41 8.24 -6.37 -1.43
N LEU A 42 8.01 -5.34 -2.26
CA LEU A 42 6.70 -4.70 -2.39
C LEU A 42 5.95 -5.32 -3.56
N ILE A 43 4.80 -5.94 -3.27
CA ILE A 43 3.90 -6.49 -4.27
C ILE A 43 2.68 -5.57 -4.37
N ILE A 44 2.43 -5.02 -5.55
CA ILE A 44 1.26 -4.19 -5.84
C ILE A 44 0.33 -5.01 -6.74
N ILE A 45 -0.92 -5.19 -6.30
CA ILE A 45 -1.95 -5.90 -7.05
C ILE A 45 -2.94 -4.86 -7.58
N GLN A 46 -3.02 -4.74 -8.91
CA GLN A 46 -4.01 -3.90 -9.58
C GLN A 46 -5.17 -4.75 -10.10
N LEU A 47 -6.40 -4.36 -9.78
CA LEU A 47 -7.61 -5.05 -10.22
C LEU A 47 -8.22 -4.35 -11.44
N SER A 48 -8.21 -5.01 -12.60
CA SER A 48 -8.84 -4.52 -13.83
C SER A 48 -10.36 -4.74 -13.78
N GLY A 49 -11.11 -3.75 -13.30
CA GLY A 49 -12.59 -3.79 -13.22
C GLY A 49 -13.17 -3.06 -12.01
N GLY A 50 -12.36 -2.85 -10.97
CA GLY A 50 -12.76 -2.14 -9.76
C GLY A 50 -13.12 -3.08 -8.60
N ASN A 51 -12.68 -2.72 -7.40
CA ASN A 51 -13.09 -3.39 -6.18
C ASN A 51 -14.33 -2.70 -5.60
N ASP A 52 -15.33 -3.46 -5.18
CA ASP A 52 -16.42 -2.92 -4.35
C ASP A 52 -15.95 -2.84 -2.89
N GLY A 53 -15.42 -1.67 -2.51
CA GLY A 53 -14.89 -1.42 -1.18
C GLY A 53 -15.91 -1.67 -0.07
N LEU A 54 -17.18 -1.28 -0.29
CA LEU A 54 -18.25 -1.47 0.70
C LEU A 54 -18.71 -2.92 0.83
N ASN A 55 -18.39 -3.78 -0.14
CA ASN A 55 -18.62 -5.22 -0.01
C ASN A 55 -17.39 -5.94 0.57
N THR A 56 -16.20 -5.35 0.47
CA THR A 56 -14.93 -5.92 0.96
C THR A 56 -14.70 -5.60 2.44
N VAL A 57 -14.78 -4.32 2.77
CA VAL A 57 -14.62 -3.74 4.11
C VAL A 57 -15.91 -2.99 4.42
N ILE A 58 -16.74 -3.60 5.27
CA ILE A 58 -18.12 -3.17 5.51
C ILE A 58 -18.16 -2.33 6.80
N PRO A 59 -18.66 -1.09 6.74
CA PRO A 59 -18.87 -0.25 7.93
C PRO A 59 -20.14 -0.71 8.65
N VAL A 60 -19.95 -1.42 9.77
CA VAL A 60 -21.04 -2.01 10.57
C VAL A 60 -21.77 -0.93 11.37
N ASP A 61 -21.07 0.12 11.79
CA ASP A 61 -21.64 1.30 12.44
C ASP A 61 -22.66 2.04 11.55
N GLN A 62 -22.53 1.91 10.23
CA GLN A 62 -23.42 2.51 9.23
C GLN A 62 -24.36 1.49 8.58
N TYR A 63 -24.42 0.26 9.12
CA TYR A 63 -25.15 -0.84 8.48
C TYR A 63 -26.63 -0.53 8.28
N ALA A 64 -27.28 0.13 9.24
CA ALA A 64 -28.68 0.54 9.12
C ALA A 64 -28.94 1.49 7.94
N ALA A 65 -28.00 2.41 7.65
CA ALA A 65 -28.09 3.30 6.50
C ALA A 65 -27.89 2.53 5.18
N LEU A 66 -26.94 1.58 5.18
CA LEU A 66 -26.70 0.72 4.01
C LEU A 66 -27.88 -0.23 3.71
N ALA A 67 -28.61 -0.64 4.74
CA ALA A 67 -29.76 -1.54 4.64
C ALA A 67 -31.02 -0.85 4.08
N LEU A 68 -31.00 0.47 3.88
CA LEU A 68 -32.12 1.18 3.27
C LEU A 68 -32.35 0.67 1.83
N PRO A 69 -33.62 0.44 1.41
CA PRO A 69 -33.99 -0.04 0.07
C PRO A 69 -33.38 0.77 -1.08
N SER A 70 -33.26 2.08 -0.90
CA SER A 70 -32.72 3.00 -1.89
C SER A 70 -31.20 2.96 -2.02
N ILE A 71 -30.49 2.33 -1.07
CA ILE A 71 -29.03 2.34 -1.00
C ILE A 71 -28.45 1.01 -1.50
N ARG A 72 -28.56 -0.07 -0.71
CA ARG A 72 -27.88 -1.34 -1.04
C ARG A 72 -28.64 -2.60 -0.66
N GLU A 73 -29.94 -2.53 -0.38
CA GLU A 73 -30.75 -3.68 0.11
C GLU A 73 -30.52 -4.99 -0.65
N ARG A 74 -30.46 -4.96 -1.99
CA ARG A 74 -30.32 -6.18 -2.81
C ARG A 74 -28.95 -6.88 -2.70
N ILE A 75 -27.89 -6.13 -2.38
CA ILE A 75 -26.50 -6.63 -2.41
C ILE A 75 -25.83 -6.58 -1.04
N LEU A 76 -26.53 -6.09 -0.01
CA LEU A 76 -26.01 -6.03 1.33
C LEU A 76 -26.00 -7.43 1.97
N ILE A 77 -24.87 -7.79 2.55
CA ILE A 77 -24.68 -9.09 3.19
C ILE A 77 -25.26 -9.03 4.61
N PRO A 78 -26.07 -10.02 5.04
CA PRO A 78 -26.62 -10.06 6.39
C PRO A 78 -25.57 -9.85 7.48
N GLU A 79 -25.85 -8.96 8.45
CA GLU A 79 -24.87 -8.55 9.46
C GLU A 79 -24.29 -9.73 10.26
N ASN A 80 -25.12 -10.74 10.54
CA ASN A 80 -24.74 -11.94 11.27
C ASN A 80 -23.74 -12.85 10.52
N LYS A 81 -23.52 -12.62 9.22
CA LYS A 81 -22.53 -13.35 8.41
C LYS A 81 -21.21 -12.60 8.30
N LEU A 82 -21.13 -11.37 8.80
CA LEU A 82 -19.95 -10.53 8.64
C LEU A 82 -18.81 -10.94 9.58
N LEU A 83 -17.59 -10.82 9.11
CA LEU A 83 -16.38 -11.10 9.89
C LEU A 83 -15.94 -9.81 10.61
N LYS A 84 -16.52 -9.55 11.79
CA LYS A 84 -16.24 -8.33 12.58
C LYS A 84 -14.77 -8.25 13.00
N LEU A 85 -14.12 -7.12 12.69
CA LEU A 85 -12.71 -6.88 12.95
C LEU A 85 -12.52 -6.39 14.39
N GLY A 86 -11.84 -7.21 15.22
CA GLY A 86 -11.49 -6.83 16.59
C GLY A 86 -10.61 -5.57 16.62
N GLY A 87 -10.73 -4.76 17.68
CA GLY A 87 -10.00 -3.50 17.80
C GLY A 87 -10.62 -2.32 17.04
N THR A 88 -11.74 -2.54 16.32
CA THR A 88 -12.53 -1.47 15.68
C THR A 88 -13.82 -1.14 16.45
N ASN A 89 -13.98 -1.64 17.70
CA ASN A 89 -15.24 -1.58 18.45
C ASN A 89 -16.43 -2.14 17.64
N ASP A 90 -16.19 -3.20 16.88
CA ASP A 90 -17.15 -3.81 15.95
C ASP A 90 -17.72 -2.87 14.88
N ALA A 91 -17.10 -1.71 14.65
CA ALA A 91 -17.53 -0.73 13.64
C ALA A 91 -17.17 -1.17 12.20
N THR A 92 -16.30 -2.15 12.02
CA THR A 92 -15.86 -2.61 10.69
C THR A 92 -15.82 -4.13 10.62
N ALA A 93 -16.20 -4.68 9.46
CA ALA A 93 -16.16 -6.11 9.20
C ALA A 93 -15.65 -6.42 7.79
N LEU A 94 -15.18 -7.66 7.57
CA LEU A 94 -14.84 -8.17 6.24
C LEU A 94 -15.98 -9.02 5.66
N HIS A 95 -15.96 -9.14 4.33
CA HIS A 95 -16.81 -10.07 3.59
C HIS A 95 -16.64 -11.53 4.11
N PRO A 96 -17.71 -12.34 4.23
CA PRO A 96 -17.65 -13.73 4.71
C PRO A 96 -16.71 -14.64 3.90
N ALA A 97 -16.53 -14.35 2.60
CA ALA A 97 -15.59 -15.11 1.76
C ALA A 97 -14.11 -14.82 2.08
N MET A 98 -13.80 -13.78 2.86
CA MET A 98 -12.44 -13.34 3.17
C MET A 98 -11.87 -13.99 4.44
N ASN A 99 -12.31 -15.19 4.82
CA ASN A 99 -11.88 -15.90 6.03
C ASN A 99 -10.36 -15.94 6.20
N ARG A 100 -9.60 -16.16 5.11
CA ARG A 100 -8.13 -16.18 5.17
C ARG A 100 -7.50 -14.82 5.48
N MET A 101 -8.10 -13.74 4.99
CA MET A 101 -7.65 -12.38 5.31
C MET A 101 -8.05 -11.99 6.73
N TYR A 102 -9.21 -12.47 7.19
CA TYR A 102 -9.63 -12.37 8.58
C TYR A 102 -8.65 -13.08 9.54
N ASP A 103 -8.20 -14.30 9.19
CA ASP A 103 -7.17 -15.02 9.95
C ASP A 103 -5.87 -14.21 10.04
N LEU A 104 -5.43 -13.60 8.93
CA LEU A 104 -4.23 -12.75 8.90
C LEU A 104 -4.40 -11.48 9.74
N TYR A 105 -5.59 -10.88 9.73
CA TYR A 105 -5.91 -9.72 10.57
C TYR A 105 -5.80 -10.09 12.05
N ASN A 106 -6.42 -11.20 12.46
CA ASN A 106 -6.38 -11.70 13.84
C ASN A 106 -4.95 -12.08 14.29
N GLN A 107 -4.08 -12.43 13.35
CA GLN A 107 -2.65 -12.67 13.60
C GLN A 107 -1.80 -11.38 13.63
N GLY A 108 -2.39 -10.19 13.41
CA GLY A 108 -1.67 -8.92 13.31
C GLY A 108 -0.82 -8.78 12.04
N LYS A 109 -1.08 -9.60 11.02
CA LYS A 109 -0.34 -9.61 9.74
C LYS A 109 -1.03 -8.84 8.61
N LEU A 110 -2.27 -8.41 8.83
CA LEU A 110 -3.04 -7.62 7.88
C LEU A 110 -3.59 -6.38 8.58
N ALA A 111 -3.50 -5.24 7.91
CA ALA A 111 -4.11 -3.99 8.32
C ALA A 111 -5.00 -3.46 7.19
N VAL A 112 -6.09 -2.81 7.57
CA VAL A 112 -7.00 -2.15 6.64
C VAL A 112 -6.80 -0.64 6.80
N ILE A 113 -6.46 0.03 5.69
CA ILE A 113 -6.31 1.49 5.65
C ILE A 113 -7.47 2.03 4.81
N GLN A 114 -8.36 2.79 5.45
CA GLN A 114 -9.53 3.41 4.81
C GLN A 114 -9.23 4.86 4.44
N SER A 115 -10.12 5.48 3.66
CA SER A 115 -9.99 6.88 3.22
C SER A 115 -8.70 7.18 2.44
N VAL A 116 -8.17 6.19 1.71
CA VAL A 116 -7.06 6.39 0.78
C VAL A 116 -7.57 7.06 -0.50
N GLY A 117 -6.90 8.14 -0.92
CA GLY A 117 -7.27 8.91 -2.09
C GLY A 117 -6.26 10.02 -2.36
N TYR A 118 -6.32 10.60 -3.56
CA TYR A 118 -5.53 11.78 -3.91
C TYR A 118 -6.33 13.04 -3.58
N PRO A 119 -5.69 14.13 -3.11
CA PRO A 119 -6.36 15.41 -2.87
C PRO A 119 -7.06 15.96 -4.12
N ASP A 120 -6.43 15.78 -5.29
CA ASP A 120 -6.92 16.22 -6.60
C ASP A 120 -7.21 15.01 -7.49
N SER A 121 -8.32 14.31 -7.22
CA SER A 121 -8.76 13.19 -8.06
C SER A 121 -9.39 13.69 -9.38
N VAL A 122 -8.73 13.49 -10.51
CA VAL A 122 -9.34 13.67 -11.84
C VAL A 122 -10.24 12.47 -12.11
N ILE A 123 -11.56 12.68 -12.09
CA ILE A 123 -12.53 11.66 -12.51
C ILE A 123 -12.36 11.48 -14.02
N HIS A 124 -11.72 10.38 -14.43
CA HIS A 124 -11.70 9.98 -15.83
C HIS A 124 -13.09 9.49 -16.23
N THR A 125 -13.91 10.38 -16.79
CA THR A 125 -15.10 9.99 -17.55
C THR A 125 -14.62 9.20 -18.78
N PHE A 126 -14.72 7.87 -18.74
CA PHE A 126 -14.59 7.03 -19.93
C PHE A 126 -15.82 7.28 -20.82
N GLY A 127 -15.72 8.29 -21.68
CA GLY A 127 -16.67 8.49 -22.77
C GLY A 127 -16.57 7.32 -23.74
N GLN A 128 -17.65 6.56 -23.89
CA GLN A 128 -17.79 5.64 -25.01
C GLN A 128 -17.76 6.46 -26.31
N GLN A 129 -16.72 6.24 -27.13
CA GLN A 129 -16.81 6.55 -28.55
C GLN A 129 -17.76 5.52 -29.17
N THR A 130 -19.02 5.90 -29.35
CA THR A 130 -19.89 5.21 -30.30
C THR A 130 -19.39 5.54 -31.70
N SER A 131 -19.09 4.50 -32.49
CA SER A 131 -18.83 4.59 -33.92
C SER A 131 -20.10 4.94 -34.70
#